data_AF-A0A7I8J460-F1
#
_entry.id   AF-A0A7I8J460-F1
#
_cell.length_a   1.000
_cell.length_b   1.000
_cell.length_c   1.000
_cell.angle_alpha   90.00
_cell.angle_beta   90.00
_cell.angle_gamma   90.00
#
_symmetry.space_group_name_H-M   'P 1'
#
loop_
_entity.id
_entity.type
_entity.pdbx_description
1 polymer ?
#
loop_
_entity_poly.entity_id
_entity_poly.type
_entity_poly.pdbx_seq_one_letter_code
_entity_poly.pdbx_strand_id
1 'polypeptide(L)'
;MWHQRLQDTAEQMVVGLLPAGDLKPIAAIELVPYLLDSFGNSTRIDYGTGHETNFAAFIYCLARLGLLHEKDYQALVLRVFVKYLELMRKLQTVYCLEPAGSHGVWGLDDYHFLPFIFGSAQLVDHKYMKPKSIHNHDITENFSREYMYLGCIEFVKKVKKGLFAEHSPMLDDISSVASWAKVNSGMLKMYKAEVLEKVPIMQHFLFGSIIKCE
;
A
#
# COMPACT_ATOMS: atom_id res chain seq x y z
N MET A 1 -10.27 -20.38 -2.30
CA MET A 1 -11.65 -20.06 -1.87
C MET A 1 -11.89 -18.55 -1.72
N TRP A 2 -11.06 -17.80 -0.96
CA TRP A 2 -11.26 -16.35 -0.79
C TRP A 2 -11.18 -15.59 -2.13
N HIS A 3 -10.11 -15.82 -2.90
CA HIS A 3 -9.89 -15.14 -4.19
C HIS A 3 -10.98 -15.48 -5.22
N GLN A 4 -11.47 -16.72 -5.26
CA GLN A 4 -12.60 -17.11 -6.12
C GLN A 4 -13.86 -16.29 -5.77
N ARG A 5 -14.18 -16.14 -4.49
CA ARG A 5 -15.33 -15.31 -4.07
C ARG A 5 -15.16 -13.84 -4.46
N LEU A 6 -13.94 -13.32 -4.41
CA LEU A 6 -13.64 -11.99 -4.92
C LEU A 6 -13.91 -11.92 -6.43
N GLN A 7 -13.42 -12.88 -7.21
CA GLN A 7 -13.68 -12.96 -8.66
C GLN A 7 -15.17 -12.99 -8.99
N ASP A 8 -15.94 -13.80 -8.25
CA ASP A 8 -17.38 -13.96 -8.48
C ASP A 8 -18.19 -12.68 -8.13
N THR A 9 -17.64 -11.77 -7.32
CA THR A 9 -18.37 -10.61 -6.79
C THR A 9 -17.78 -9.25 -7.20
N ALA A 10 -16.56 -9.21 -7.72
CA ALA A 10 -15.84 -7.97 -8.03
C ALA A 10 -16.57 -7.08 -9.02
N GLU A 11 -17.16 -7.67 -10.08
CA GLU A 11 -17.94 -6.92 -11.06
C GLU A 11 -19.12 -6.19 -10.40
N GLN A 12 -19.90 -6.90 -9.57
CA GLN A 12 -21.02 -6.31 -8.85
C GLN A 12 -20.56 -5.20 -7.88
N MET A 13 -19.42 -5.39 -7.19
CA MET A 13 -18.85 -4.37 -6.31
C MET A 13 -18.49 -3.10 -7.09
N VAL A 14 -17.77 -3.24 -8.21
CA VAL A 14 -17.36 -2.11 -9.05
C VAL A 14 -18.56 -1.41 -9.66
N VAL A 15 -19.50 -2.16 -10.24
CA VAL A 15 -20.77 -1.62 -10.78
C VAL A 15 -21.56 -0.88 -9.70
N GLY A 16 -21.51 -1.32 -8.44
CA GLY A 16 -22.15 -0.63 -7.32
C GLY A 16 -21.56 0.75 -6.99
N LEU A 17 -20.28 0.99 -7.32
CA LEU A 17 -19.60 2.27 -7.11
C LEU A 17 -19.84 3.28 -8.24
N LEU A 18 -20.19 2.78 -9.44
CA LEU A 18 -20.33 3.60 -10.63
C LEU A 18 -21.75 4.17 -10.79
N PRO A 19 -21.89 5.46 -11.17
CA PRO A 19 -23.18 6.09 -11.42
C PRO A 19 -23.87 5.43 -12.62
N ALA A 20 -25.20 5.54 -12.68
CA ALA A 20 -25.94 5.05 -13.84
C ALA A 20 -25.55 5.85 -15.10
N GLY A 21 -25.34 5.15 -16.22
CA GLY A 21 -25.01 5.75 -17.51
C GLY A 21 -24.30 4.77 -18.45
N ASP A 22 -24.18 5.14 -19.73
CA ASP A 22 -23.67 4.27 -20.79
C ASP A 22 -22.19 3.92 -20.63
N LEU A 23 -21.42 4.75 -19.91
CA LEU A 23 -20.01 4.50 -19.61
C LEU A 23 -19.81 3.51 -18.46
N LYS A 24 -20.86 3.17 -17.71
CA LYS A 24 -20.78 2.29 -16.54
C LYS A 24 -20.23 0.90 -16.86
N PRO A 25 -20.71 0.18 -17.88
CA PRO A 25 -20.18 -1.14 -18.22
C PRO A 25 -18.73 -1.05 -18.71
N ILE A 26 -18.40 -0.02 -19.48
CA ILE A 26 -17.05 0.19 -20.05
C ILE A 26 -16.04 0.46 -18.93
N ALA A 27 -16.38 1.36 -18.01
CA ALA A 27 -15.54 1.64 -16.85
C ALA A 27 -15.35 0.40 -15.95
N ALA A 28 -16.40 -0.41 -15.77
CA ALA A 28 -16.31 -1.65 -14.99
C ALA A 28 -15.33 -2.66 -15.59
N ILE A 29 -15.31 -2.82 -16.92
CA ILE A 29 -14.37 -3.72 -17.63
C ILE A 29 -12.92 -3.36 -17.30
N GLU A 30 -12.58 -2.07 -17.23
CA GLU A 30 -11.22 -1.64 -16.92
C GLU A 30 -10.92 -1.64 -15.40
N LEU A 31 -11.89 -1.31 -14.55
CA LEU A 31 -11.72 -1.23 -13.09
C LEU A 31 -11.62 -2.59 -12.39
N VAL A 32 -12.39 -3.58 -12.85
CA VAL A 32 -12.44 -4.91 -12.21
C VAL A 32 -11.06 -5.59 -12.17
N PRO A 33 -10.27 -5.62 -13.26
CA PRO A 33 -8.91 -6.16 -13.23
C PRO A 33 -8.00 -5.53 -12.16
N TYR A 34 -7.98 -4.20 -12.01
CA TYR A 34 -7.18 -3.56 -10.95
C TYR A 34 -7.63 -4.01 -9.56
N LEU A 35 -8.94 -4.12 -9.33
CA LEU A 35 -9.47 -4.60 -8.05
C LEU A 35 -9.07 -6.07 -7.79
N LEU A 36 -9.19 -6.95 -8.78
CA LEU A 36 -8.83 -8.37 -8.63
C LEU A 36 -7.35 -8.56 -8.31
N ASP A 37 -6.48 -7.78 -8.95
CA ASP A 37 -5.04 -7.83 -8.76
C ASP A 37 -4.54 -7.06 -7.53
N SER A 38 -5.45 -6.45 -6.75
CA SER A 38 -5.09 -5.68 -5.54
C SER A 38 -4.78 -6.53 -4.31
N PHE A 39 -5.11 -7.83 -4.30
CA PHE A 39 -5.15 -8.66 -3.09
C PHE A 39 -4.22 -9.89 -3.14
N GLY A 40 -3.21 -9.87 -4.02
CA GLY A 40 -2.23 -10.95 -4.17
C GLY A 40 -2.58 -11.94 -5.28
N ASN A 41 -1.66 -12.87 -5.57
CA ASN A 41 -1.86 -13.90 -6.58
C ASN A 41 -2.38 -15.20 -5.97
N SER A 42 -3.48 -15.72 -6.52
CA SER A 42 -4.11 -16.94 -5.99
C SER A 42 -3.38 -18.24 -6.29
N THR A 43 -2.55 -18.27 -7.33
CA THR A 43 -1.76 -19.46 -7.71
C THR A 43 -0.46 -19.52 -6.94
N ARG A 44 0.27 -18.39 -6.85
CA ARG A 44 1.53 -18.30 -6.12
C ARG A 44 1.34 -18.12 -4.61
N ILE A 45 0.14 -17.70 -4.19
CA ILE A 45 -0.19 -17.41 -2.78
C ILE A 45 0.79 -16.36 -2.24
N ASP A 46 0.99 -15.30 -3.03
CA ASP A 46 1.91 -14.21 -2.72
C ASP A 46 1.24 -12.84 -2.76
N TYR A 47 1.86 -11.86 -2.10
CA TYR A 47 1.44 -10.46 -2.13
C TYR A 47 2.68 -9.56 -2.04
N GLY A 48 2.60 -8.37 -2.62
CA GLY A 48 3.70 -7.41 -2.60
C GLY A 48 3.30 -6.06 -3.17
N THR A 49 4.30 -5.20 -3.38
CA THR A 49 4.12 -3.79 -3.74
C THR A 49 3.42 -3.59 -5.10
N GLY A 50 3.52 -4.56 -6.03
CA GLY A 50 2.75 -4.53 -7.28
C GLY A 50 1.24 -4.61 -7.06
N HIS A 51 0.80 -5.48 -6.15
CA HIS A 51 -0.63 -5.62 -5.79
C HIS A 51 -1.12 -4.36 -5.05
N GLU A 52 -0.30 -3.83 -4.14
CA GLU A 52 -0.58 -2.54 -3.50
C GLU A 52 -0.73 -1.40 -4.52
N THR A 53 0.12 -1.40 -5.55
CA THR A 53 0.09 -0.41 -6.63
C THR A 53 -1.16 -0.55 -7.49
N ASN A 54 -1.64 -1.77 -7.74
CA ASN A 54 -2.93 -2.01 -8.40
C ASN A 54 -4.11 -1.46 -7.59
N PHE A 55 -4.07 -1.52 -6.26
CA PHE A 55 -5.10 -0.90 -5.42
C PHE A 55 -5.07 0.63 -5.51
N ALA A 56 -3.88 1.22 -5.52
CA ALA A 56 -3.72 2.66 -5.75
C ALA A 56 -4.20 3.06 -7.15
N ALA A 57 -3.93 2.26 -8.17
CA ALA A 57 -4.43 2.45 -9.53
C ALA A 57 -5.96 2.37 -9.61
N PHE A 58 -6.57 1.42 -8.90
CA PHE A 58 -8.03 1.32 -8.79
C PHE A 58 -8.65 2.62 -8.23
N ILE A 59 -8.11 3.14 -7.11
CA ILE A 59 -8.56 4.41 -6.52
C ILE A 59 -8.31 5.59 -7.49
N TYR A 60 -7.17 5.61 -8.15
CA TYR A 60 -6.84 6.62 -9.15
C TYR A 60 -7.85 6.63 -10.31
N CYS A 61 -8.24 5.46 -10.82
CA CYS A 61 -9.24 5.35 -11.87
C CYS A 61 -10.60 5.91 -11.43
N LEU A 62 -11.03 5.66 -10.19
CA LEU A 62 -12.25 6.25 -9.64
C LEU A 62 -12.17 7.79 -9.59
N ALA A 63 -11.02 8.35 -9.22
CA ALA A 63 -10.80 9.80 -9.25
C ALA A 63 -10.81 10.36 -10.69
N ARG A 64 -10.18 9.66 -11.65
CA ARG A 64 -10.17 10.05 -13.07
C ARG A 64 -11.55 9.99 -13.73
N LEU A 65 -12.44 9.14 -13.23
CA LEU A 65 -13.85 9.07 -13.64
C LEU A 65 -14.72 10.15 -12.97
N GLY A 66 -14.15 11.03 -12.13
CA GLY A 66 -14.86 12.12 -11.46
C GLY A 66 -15.70 11.67 -10.26
N LEU A 67 -15.49 10.46 -9.74
CA LEU A 67 -16.22 9.94 -8.57
C LEU A 67 -15.64 10.43 -7.25
N LEU A 68 -14.34 10.75 -7.28
CA LEU A 68 -13.58 11.21 -6.13
C LEU A 68 -12.95 12.55 -6.49
N HIS A 69 -13.05 13.50 -5.56
CA HIS A 69 -12.54 14.85 -5.73
C HIS A 69 -11.44 15.13 -4.69
N GLU A 70 -10.71 16.23 -4.83
CA GLU A 70 -9.60 16.57 -3.94
C GLU A 70 -9.98 16.61 -2.45
N LYS A 71 -11.21 17.05 -2.15
CA LYS A 71 -11.78 17.03 -0.79
C LYS A 71 -11.85 15.62 -0.17
N ASP A 72 -11.87 14.58 -0.99
CA ASP A 72 -11.99 13.18 -0.57
C ASP A 72 -10.61 12.53 -0.36
N TYR A 73 -9.53 13.11 -0.89
CA TYR A 73 -8.21 12.46 -0.93
C TYR A 73 -7.66 12.10 0.45
N GLN A 74 -7.84 12.97 1.44
CA GLN A 74 -7.45 12.65 2.82
C GLN A 74 -8.25 11.46 3.36
N ALA A 75 -9.57 11.39 3.11
CA ALA A 75 -10.40 10.29 3.55
C ALA A 75 -10.08 8.98 2.81
N LEU A 76 -9.67 9.05 1.53
CA LEU A 76 -9.20 7.88 0.79
C LEU A 76 -7.99 7.25 1.46
N VAL A 77 -7.01 8.05 1.87
CA VAL A 77 -5.82 7.53 2.56
C VAL A 77 -6.16 7.10 3.99
N LEU A 78 -6.79 7.97 4.78
CA LEU A 78 -6.98 7.77 6.22
C LEU A 78 -8.12 6.80 6.57
N ARG A 79 -8.98 6.44 5.61
CA ARG A 79 -10.08 5.49 5.84
C ARG A 79 -10.04 4.31 4.89
N VAL A 80 -10.05 4.56 3.57
CA VAL A 80 -10.13 3.48 2.57
C VAL A 80 -8.83 2.68 2.56
N PHE A 81 -7.69 3.36 2.46
CA PHE A 81 -6.38 2.70 2.41
C PHE A 81 -5.99 2.07 3.76
N VAL A 82 -6.37 2.68 4.89
CA VAL A 82 -6.25 2.03 6.21
C VAL A 82 -7.03 0.71 6.26
N LYS A 83 -8.28 0.68 5.77
CA LYS A 83 -9.08 -0.55 5.73
C LYS A 83 -8.53 -1.59 4.77
N TYR A 84 -7.96 -1.17 3.65
CA TYR A 84 -7.21 -2.04 2.76
C TYR A 84 -6.01 -2.67 3.48
N LEU A 85 -5.20 -1.87 4.17
CA LEU A 85 -4.03 -2.35 4.90
C LEU A 85 -4.40 -3.33 6.04
N GLU A 86 -5.47 -3.04 6.79
CA GLU A 86 -6.00 -3.96 7.81
C GLU A 86 -6.40 -5.31 7.20
N LEU A 87 -7.08 -5.29 6.04
CA LEU A 87 -7.46 -6.49 5.32
C LEU A 87 -6.22 -7.25 4.81
N MET A 88 -5.24 -6.55 4.23
CA MET A 88 -3.99 -7.16 3.76
C MET A 88 -3.23 -7.86 4.88
N ARG A 89 -3.06 -7.21 6.04
CA ARG A 89 -2.44 -7.82 7.22
C ARG A 89 -3.18 -9.07 7.69
N LYS A 90 -4.51 -9.09 7.60
CA LYS A 90 -5.32 -10.27 7.90
C LYS A 90 -5.09 -11.38 6.88
N LEU A 91 -5.07 -11.07 5.59
CA LEU A 91 -4.82 -12.07 4.55
C LEU A 91 -3.41 -12.66 4.65
N GLN A 92 -2.40 -11.81 4.84
CA GLN A 92 -0.99 -12.21 5.02
C GLN A 92 -0.84 -13.19 6.19
N THR A 93 -1.49 -12.93 7.31
CA THR A 93 -1.39 -13.79 8.51
C THR A 93 -2.28 -15.04 8.44
N VAL A 94 -3.49 -14.95 7.88
CA VAL A 94 -4.44 -16.08 7.80
C VAL A 94 -4.03 -17.08 6.72
N TYR A 95 -3.53 -16.60 5.59
CA TYR A 95 -3.16 -17.43 4.45
C TYR A 95 -1.66 -17.63 4.29
N CYS A 96 -0.85 -17.09 5.22
CA CYS A 96 0.61 -17.17 5.19
C CYS A 96 1.18 -16.80 3.81
N LEU A 97 0.72 -15.66 3.28
CA LEU A 97 1.12 -15.22 1.93
C LEU A 97 2.64 -15.07 1.85
N GLU A 98 3.23 -15.41 0.72
CA GLU A 98 4.66 -15.18 0.49
C GLU A 98 4.91 -13.72 0.04
N PRO A 99 6.02 -13.10 0.44
CA PRO A 99 6.44 -11.79 -0.07
C PRO A 99 6.78 -11.84 -1.57
N ALA A 100 5.95 -11.20 -2.40
CA ALA A 100 6.15 -11.10 -3.84
C ALA A 100 7.13 -9.97 -4.20
N GLY A 101 8.17 -10.29 -4.96
CA GLY A 101 9.15 -9.27 -5.40
C GLY A 101 9.97 -8.67 -4.25
N SER A 102 10.05 -9.36 -3.11
CA SER A 102 10.82 -8.90 -1.96
C SER A 102 12.32 -8.83 -2.28
N HIS A 103 12.95 -7.73 -1.87
CA HIS A 103 14.41 -7.57 -1.90
C HIS A 103 15.11 -8.26 -0.70
N GLY A 104 14.40 -9.18 -0.04
CA GLY A 104 14.82 -9.78 1.21
C GLY A 104 14.97 -8.72 2.31
N VAL A 105 16.03 -8.82 3.10
CA VAL A 105 16.33 -7.87 4.19
C VAL A 105 16.63 -6.45 3.71
N TRP A 106 16.95 -6.27 2.42
CA TRP A 106 17.21 -4.95 1.83
C TRP A 106 15.96 -4.26 1.30
N GLY A 107 14.79 -4.90 1.39
CA GLY A 107 13.52 -4.25 1.13
C GLY A 107 13.11 -3.32 2.26
N LEU A 108 12.24 -2.36 1.95
CA LEU A 108 11.64 -1.49 2.97
C LEU A 108 10.78 -2.29 3.95
N ASP A 109 9.92 -3.14 3.42
CA ASP A 109 9.05 -4.08 4.12
C ASP A 109 8.79 -5.29 3.20
N ASP A 110 8.30 -6.39 3.78
CA ASP A 110 8.05 -7.61 3.00
C ASP A 110 6.91 -7.42 1.99
N TYR A 111 5.92 -6.57 2.30
CA TYR A 111 4.67 -6.49 1.53
C TYR A 111 4.35 -5.08 1.05
N HIS A 112 4.66 -4.06 1.83
CA HIS A 112 4.07 -2.73 1.69
C HIS A 112 5.08 -1.61 1.47
N PHE A 113 4.70 -0.59 0.71
CA PHE A 113 5.50 0.62 0.52
C PHE A 113 4.70 1.89 0.79
N LEU A 114 3.51 2.03 0.18
CA LEU A 114 2.66 3.21 0.28
C LEU A 114 2.30 3.61 1.73
N PRO A 115 2.07 2.69 2.69
CA PRO A 115 1.84 3.05 4.07
C PRO A 115 2.97 3.87 4.71
N PHE A 116 4.21 3.64 4.30
CA PHE A 116 5.36 4.40 4.78
C PHE A 116 5.45 5.79 4.14
N ILE A 117 5.01 5.94 2.88
CA ILE A 117 4.88 7.25 2.24
C ILE A 117 3.80 8.06 2.95
N PHE A 118 2.58 7.53 3.06
CA PHE A 118 1.47 8.24 3.69
C PHE A 118 1.74 8.50 5.17
N GLY A 119 2.27 7.51 5.88
CA GLY A 119 2.60 7.63 7.29
C GLY A 119 3.70 8.66 7.57
N SER A 120 4.73 8.74 6.72
CA SER A 120 5.76 9.76 6.87
C SER A 120 5.22 11.16 6.58
N ALA A 121 4.26 11.29 5.64
CA ALA A 121 3.56 12.54 5.39
C ALA A 121 2.73 13.00 6.60
N GLN A 122 2.07 12.09 7.32
CA GLN A 122 1.33 12.42 8.56
C GLN A 122 2.22 13.01 9.66
N LEU A 123 3.52 12.67 9.65
CA LEU A 123 4.48 13.04 10.69
C LEU A 123 5.36 14.25 10.31
N VAL A 124 5.16 14.84 9.12
CA VAL A 124 5.86 16.07 8.72
C VAL A 124 5.57 17.17 9.73
N ASP A 125 6.63 17.88 10.13
CA ASP A 125 6.61 18.95 11.15
C ASP A 125 6.06 18.56 12.53
N HIS A 126 5.94 17.26 12.82
CA HIS A 126 5.53 16.81 14.15
C HIS A 126 6.54 17.30 15.22
N LYS A 127 6.01 17.95 16.25
CA LYS A 127 6.80 18.67 17.27
C LYS A 127 7.79 17.75 17.99
N TYR A 128 7.31 16.59 18.45
CA TYR A 128 8.08 15.67 19.30
C TYR A 128 8.60 14.41 18.58
N MET A 129 7.74 13.73 17.83
CA MET A 129 8.12 12.51 17.11
C MET A 129 9.04 12.82 15.93
N LYS A 130 10.20 12.16 15.90
CA LYS A 130 11.20 12.23 14.81
C LYS A 130 11.40 10.83 14.20
N PRO A 131 12.07 10.67 13.05
CA PRO A 131 12.31 9.36 12.46
C PRO A 131 12.92 8.34 13.44
N LYS A 132 13.88 8.76 14.26
CA LYS A 132 14.48 7.91 15.33
C LYS A 132 13.49 7.42 16.39
N SER A 133 12.32 8.03 16.52
CA SER A 133 11.30 7.66 17.51
C SER A 133 10.71 6.28 17.27
N ILE A 134 10.89 5.70 16.07
CA ILE A 134 10.43 4.34 15.76
C ILE A 134 11.08 3.27 16.66
N HIS A 135 12.23 3.58 17.28
CA HIS A 135 12.94 2.70 18.21
C HIS A 135 12.38 2.74 19.63
N ASN A 136 11.65 3.79 19.98
CA ASN A 136 11.05 3.93 21.31
C ASN A 136 9.76 3.09 21.37
N HIS A 137 9.77 2.06 22.22
CA HIS A 137 8.65 1.14 22.38
C HIS A 137 7.36 1.86 22.81
N ASP A 138 7.45 2.75 23.79
CA ASP A 138 6.29 3.49 24.31
C ASP A 138 5.65 4.37 23.23
N ILE A 139 6.46 4.99 22.37
CA ILE A 139 5.93 5.77 21.24
C ILE A 139 5.22 4.85 20.25
N THR A 140 5.83 3.73 19.87
CA THR A 140 5.21 2.81 18.92
C THR A 140 3.93 2.19 19.47
N GLU A 141 3.90 1.78 20.73
CA GLU A 141 2.73 1.13 21.35
C GLU A 141 1.55 2.10 21.54
N ASN A 142 1.82 3.34 21.95
CA ASN A 142 0.74 4.30 22.22
C ASN A 142 0.19 4.97 20.96
N PHE A 143 1.01 5.14 19.91
CA PHE A 143 0.64 5.96 18.74
C PHE A 143 0.52 5.18 17.43
N SER A 144 0.72 3.85 17.43
CA SER A 144 0.58 3.02 16.23
C SER A 144 -0.81 3.03 15.59
N ARG A 145 -1.84 3.28 16.41
CA ARG A 145 -3.24 3.40 15.95
C ARG A 145 -3.55 4.76 15.33
N GLU A 146 -2.74 5.77 15.62
CA GLU A 146 -2.93 7.15 15.16
C GLU A 146 -2.12 7.43 13.88
N TYR A 147 -0.89 6.91 13.80
CA TYR A 147 0.02 7.14 12.69
C TYR A 147 0.34 5.87 11.93
N MET A 148 0.06 5.88 10.63
CA MET A 148 0.20 4.72 9.74
C MET A 148 1.65 4.20 9.71
N TYR A 149 2.65 5.10 9.73
CA TYR A 149 4.06 4.70 9.76
C TYR A 149 4.37 3.89 11.01
N LEU A 150 3.96 4.39 12.18
CA LEU A 150 4.19 3.72 13.47
C LEU A 150 3.42 2.40 13.54
N GLY A 151 2.20 2.35 13.00
CA GLY A 151 1.43 1.12 12.87
C GLY A 151 2.06 0.07 11.96
N CYS A 152 2.85 0.47 10.95
CA CYS A 152 3.66 -0.45 10.18
C CYS A 152 4.87 -0.94 10.98
N ILE A 153 5.58 -0.05 11.67
CA ILE A 153 6.72 -0.43 12.52
C ILE A 153 6.31 -1.43 13.61
N GLU A 154 5.18 -1.18 14.29
CA GLU A 154 4.65 -2.10 15.30
C GLU A 154 4.36 -3.48 14.70
N PHE A 155 3.74 -3.52 13.51
CA PHE A 155 3.46 -4.77 12.82
C PHE A 155 4.74 -5.55 12.46
N VAL A 156 5.74 -4.86 11.90
CA VAL A 156 7.06 -5.45 11.58
C VAL A 156 7.70 -6.05 12.83
N LYS A 157 7.79 -5.29 13.92
CA LYS A 157 8.36 -5.74 15.21
C LYS A 157 7.59 -6.92 15.82
N LYS A 158 6.29 -7.02 15.56
CA LYS A 158 5.47 -8.13 16.04
C LYS A 158 5.78 -9.43 15.28
N VAL A 159 5.87 -9.33 13.95
CA VAL A 159 6.03 -10.47 13.02
C VAL A 159 7.47 -10.97 12.98
N LYS A 160 8.45 -10.06 12.86
CA LYS A 160 9.88 -10.39 12.80
C LYS A 160 10.47 -10.44 14.20
N LYS A 161 11.31 -11.45 14.49
CA LYS A 161 12.02 -11.61 15.77
C LYS A 161 13.48 -11.24 15.61
N GLY A 162 14.09 -10.74 16.67
CA GLY A 162 15.49 -10.30 16.68
C GLY A 162 15.61 -8.78 16.77
N LEU A 163 16.83 -8.27 16.53
CA LEU A 163 17.09 -6.83 16.54
C LEU A 163 16.51 -6.19 15.28
N PHE A 164 15.90 -5.02 15.44
CA PHE A 164 15.24 -4.31 14.34
C PHE A 164 16.21 -4.02 13.18
N ALA A 165 17.44 -3.62 13.50
CA ALA A 165 18.50 -3.37 12.53
C ALA A 165 18.93 -4.63 11.74
N GLU A 166 18.73 -5.84 12.27
CA GLU A 166 19.13 -7.08 11.59
C GLU A 166 18.07 -7.54 10.58
N HIS A 167 16.79 -7.45 10.95
CA HIS A 167 15.71 -7.95 10.11
C HIS A 167 15.05 -6.87 9.22
N SER A 168 15.32 -5.59 9.51
CA SER A 168 14.79 -4.42 8.80
C SER A 168 15.83 -3.28 8.71
N PRO A 169 17.04 -3.55 8.19
CA PRO A 169 18.13 -2.56 8.13
C PRO A 169 17.74 -1.29 7.37
N MET A 170 16.95 -1.39 6.30
CA MET A 170 16.53 -0.20 5.54
C MET A 170 15.65 0.75 6.37
N LEU A 171 14.71 0.23 7.16
CA LEU A 171 13.90 1.04 8.06
C LEU A 171 14.74 1.62 9.21
N ASP A 172 15.74 0.86 9.68
CA ASP A 172 16.69 1.30 10.70
C ASP A 172 17.54 2.47 10.19
N ASP A 173 18.13 2.34 9.00
CA ASP A 173 18.91 3.39 8.35
C ASP A 173 18.07 4.65 8.12
N ILE A 174 16.84 4.50 7.62
CA ILE A 174 15.93 5.63 7.41
C ILE A 174 15.57 6.35 8.71
N SER A 175 15.58 5.65 9.85
CA SER A 175 15.34 6.26 11.16
C SER A 175 16.41 7.29 11.56
N SER A 176 17.61 7.22 10.96
CA SER A 176 18.70 8.17 11.19
C SER A 176 18.51 9.51 10.45
N VAL A 177 17.56 9.58 9.51
CA VAL A 177 17.27 10.79 8.75
C VAL A 177 16.75 11.90 9.66
N ALA A 178 17.21 13.13 9.43
CA ALA A 178 16.98 14.26 10.33
C ALA A 178 15.50 14.68 10.50
N SER A 179 14.65 14.47 9.49
CA SER A 179 13.25 14.91 9.52
C SER A 179 12.32 14.03 8.68
N TRP A 180 11.05 13.97 9.08
CA TRP A 180 10.01 13.25 8.34
C TRP A 180 9.77 13.80 6.93
N ALA A 181 9.97 15.10 6.70
CA ALA A 181 9.93 15.68 5.36
C ALA A 181 11.01 15.09 4.43
N LYS A 182 12.24 14.90 4.94
CA LYS A 182 13.31 14.23 4.19
C LYS A 182 13.02 12.75 3.99
N VAL A 183 12.49 12.07 5.01
CA VAL A 183 12.05 10.66 4.89
C VAL A 183 11.00 10.54 3.79
N ASN A 184 9.94 11.35 3.82
CA ASN A 184 8.86 11.30 2.84
C ASN A 184 9.36 11.56 1.40
N SER A 185 10.19 12.58 1.21
CA SER A 185 10.82 12.85 -0.09
C SER A 185 11.69 11.69 -0.57
N GLY A 186 12.46 11.07 0.33
CA GLY A 186 13.25 9.87 0.05
C GLY A 186 12.38 8.68 -0.34
N MET A 187 11.31 8.41 0.41
CA MET A 187 10.36 7.34 0.15
C MET A 187 9.69 7.48 -1.21
N LEU A 188 9.31 8.70 -1.61
CA LEU A 188 8.74 8.94 -2.95
C LEU A 188 9.73 8.60 -4.07
N LYS A 189 11.00 8.97 -3.91
CA LYS A 189 12.06 8.63 -4.88
C LYS A 189 12.32 7.13 -4.92
N MET A 190 12.38 6.48 -3.75
CA MET A 190 12.57 5.05 -3.64
C MET A 190 11.39 4.27 -4.24
N TYR A 191 10.15 4.69 -4.01
CA TYR A 191 8.98 4.05 -4.62
C TYR A 191 9.02 4.12 -6.14
N LYS A 192 9.43 5.27 -6.69
CA LYS A 192 9.62 5.41 -8.13
C LYS A 192 10.67 4.41 -8.64
N ALA A 193 11.86 4.38 -8.04
CA ALA A 193 12.98 3.56 -8.52
C ALA A 193 12.80 2.05 -8.26
N GLU A 194 12.25 1.69 -7.09
CA GLU A 194 12.17 0.31 -6.60
C GLU A 194 10.80 -0.34 -6.83
N VAL A 195 9.77 0.42 -7.25
CA VAL A 195 8.46 -0.13 -7.60
C VAL A 195 8.07 0.23 -9.04
N LEU A 196 7.95 1.52 -9.34
CA LEU A 196 7.41 1.98 -10.63
C LEU A 196 8.38 1.86 -11.82
N GLU A 197 9.68 1.78 -11.58
CA GLU A 197 10.70 1.59 -12.62
C GLU A 197 11.22 0.14 -12.67
N LYS A 198 10.74 -0.75 -11.79
CA LYS A 198 11.14 -2.15 -11.77
C LYS A 198 10.31 -2.97 -12.74
N VAL A 199 10.97 -3.49 -13.77
CA VAL A 199 10.36 -4.40 -14.75
C VAL A 199 9.64 -5.59 -14.11
N PRO A 200 10.21 -6.32 -13.11
CA PRO A 200 9.51 -7.47 -12.52
C PRO A 200 8.16 -7.13 -11.88
N ILE A 201 7.97 -5.88 -11.45
CA ILE A 201 6.73 -5.38 -10.86
C ILE A 201 5.83 -4.84 -11.97
N MET A 202 6.34 -3.90 -12.77
CA MET A 202 5.55 -3.18 -13.76
C MET A 202 5.15 -4.00 -14.98
N GLN A 203 5.81 -5.13 -15.26
CA GLN A 203 5.38 -6.07 -16.30
C GLN A 203 3.98 -6.65 -16.04
N HIS A 204 3.52 -6.62 -14.79
CA HIS A 204 2.19 -7.08 -14.37
C HIS A 204 1.20 -5.92 -14.20
N PHE A 205 1.64 -4.67 -14.39
CA PHE A 205 0.77 -3.52 -14.27
C PHE A 205 -0.15 -3.41 -15.50
N LEU A 206 -1.43 -3.14 -15.24
CA LEU A 206 -2.45 -3.10 -16.27
C LEU A 206 -2.55 -1.70 -16.88
N PHE A 207 -2.77 -1.64 -18.18
CA PHE A 207 -3.04 -0.40 -18.91
C PHE A 207 -4.36 -0.53 -19.66
N GLY A 208 -5.04 0.60 -19.83
CA GLY A 208 -6.33 0.69 -20.48
C GLY A 208 -6.61 2.09 -21.01
N SER A 209 -7.88 2.47 -21.05
CA SER A 209 -8.32 3.78 -21.54
C SER A 209 -8.11 4.89 -20.52
N ILE A 210 -8.14 4.59 -19.22
CA ILE A 210 -7.97 5.55 -18.12
C ILE A 210 -6.50 5.75 -17.80
N ILE A 211 -5.74 4.65 -17.66
CA ILE A 211 -4.29 4.64 -17.49
C ILE A 211 -3.65 4.13 -18.77
N LYS A 212 -3.13 5.03 -19.59
CA LYS A 212 -2.55 4.68 -20.88
C LYS A 212 -1.07 4.30 -20.75
N CYS A 213 -0.62 3.42 -21.63
CA CYS A 213 0.80 3.16 -21.90
C CYS A 213 1.21 4.04 -23.07
N GLU A 214 1.72 5.25 -22.80
CA GLU A 214 2.25 6.20 -23.79
C GLU A 214 3.74 6.45 -23.56
#